data_AF-A0A2I1GA62-F1
#
_entry.id   AF-A0A2I1GA62-F1
#
_cell.length_a   1.000
_cell.length_b   1.000
_cell.length_c   1.000
_cell.angle_alpha   90.00
_cell.angle_beta   90.00
_cell.angle_gamma   90.00
#
_symmetry.space_group_name_H-M   'P 1'
#
loop_
_entity.id
_entity.type
_entity.pdbx_description
1 polymer ?
#
loop_
_entity_poly.entity_id
_entity_poly.type
_entity_poly.pdbx_seq_one_letter_code
_entity_poly.pdbx_strand_id
1 'polypeptide(L)'
;NTNKRKLQSLKYNPERKGGDTSKFISTFRKLCYNAEINDIKEQKKYLYKSLPNNHFDYISNEFYNKMKNVNSINELIKEFENIVLEESKLIRNESIVALKHTSTGKYLSSISNLCYTTGSGKQLVFAGGVEPDPNSLWKIQFDTELAIYADTFIRLQHIKSNNFLGIRYQGYQYDNTKGRGIYCYYKSPSTKHTEVICGGEETTWKFNYNKLENYRGYLKSDDIININIKRMYDENGRKNGQVEFLRSHDVQFTIGNDLFQEVVCHNERLGGNDEWCIELIHEVNIF
;
A
#
# COMPACT_ATOMS: atom_id res chain seq x y z
N ASN A 1 -23.11 31.03 27.53
CA ASN A 1 -21.65 30.86 27.56
C ASN A 1 -21.09 30.85 26.13
N THR A 2 -20.31 31.87 25.76
CA THR A 2 -19.72 32.03 24.41
C THR A 2 -18.73 30.93 24.04
N ASN A 3 -17.98 30.38 24.99
CA ASN A 3 -17.03 29.29 24.76
C ASN A 3 -17.75 27.98 24.40
N LYS A 4 -18.89 27.68 25.04
CA LYS A 4 -19.74 26.52 24.65
C LYS A 4 -20.21 26.62 23.20
N ARG A 5 -20.59 27.81 22.72
CA ARG A 5 -20.95 28.02 21.30
C ARG A 5 -19.75 27.81 20.37
N LYS A 6 -18.56 28.31 20.75
CA LYS A 6 -17.32 28.10 19.99
C LYS A 6 -16.92 26.62 19.92
N LEU A 7 -17.13 25.84 20.98
CA LEU A 7 -16.94 24.38 20.98
C LEU A 7 -17.89 23.67 20.01
N GLN A 8 -19.15 24.11 19.93
CA GLN A 8 -20.13 23.54 18.98
C GLN A 8 -19.74 23.79 17.52
N SER A 9 -19.04 24.88 17.24
CA SER A 9 -18.57 25.23 15.89
C SER A 9 -17.13 24.81 15.61
N LEU A 10 -16.41 24.25 16.59
CA LEU A 10 -15.03 23.82 16.43
C LEU A 10 -15.01 22.62 15.47
N LYS A 11 -14.12 22.66 14.47
CA LYS A 11 -13.93 21.58 13.51
C LYS A 11 -12.48 21.15 13.52
N TYR A 12 -12.26 19.84 13.56
CA TYR A 12 -10.97 19.23 13.34
C TYR A 12 -10.73 19.12 11.82
N ASN A 13 -9.57 19.60 11.37
CA ASN A 13 -9.07 19.35 10.03
C ASN A 13 -7.84 18.43 10.17
N PRO A 14 -7.82 17.23 9.55
CA PRO A 14 -6.65 16.36 9.56
C PRO A 14 -5.43 17.03 8.92
N GLU A 15 -4.23 16.65 9.36
CA GLU A 15 -2.96 17.19 8.85
C GLU A 15 -2.82 16.97 7.33
N ARG A 16 -3.27 15.83 6.82
CA ARG A 16 -3.31 15.55 5.36
C ARG A 16 -4.13 16.55 4.54
N LYS A 17 -5.09 17.24 5.17
CA LYS A 17 -5.91 18.30 4.55
C LYS A 17 -5.36 19.70 4.89
N GLY A 18 -4.09 19.80 5.27
CA GLY A 18 -3.45 21.05 5.70
C GLY A 18 -3.86 21.51 7.10
N GLY A 19 -4.39 20.60 7.92
CA GLY A 19 -4.76 20.87 9.30
C GLY A 19 -3.56 20.94 10.26
N ASP A 20 -3.84 21.38 11.50
CA ASP A 20 -2.86 21.44 12.58
C ASP A 20 -3.49 20.84 13.85
N THR A 21 -3.12 19.60 14.13
CA THR A 21 -3.64 18.83 15.26
C THR A 21 -3.30 19.48 16.60
N SER A 22 -2.08 20.01 16.74
CA SER A 22 -1.61 20.64 17.97
C SER A 22 -2.41 21.92 18.28
N LYS A 23 -2.60 22.78 17.27
CA LYS A 23 -3.41 23.99 17.39
C LYS A 23 -4.88 23.68 17.68
N PHE A 24 -5.43 22.64 17.05
CA PHE A 24 -6.78 22.18 17.32
C PHE A 24 -6.93 21.72 18.79
N ILE A 25 -6.04 20.85 19.28
CA ILE A 25 -6.04 20.34 20.66
C ILE A 25 -5.91 21.48 21.66
N SER A 26 -4.97 22.40 21.44
CA SER A 26 -4.76 23.57 22.30
C SER A 26 -6.02 24.44 22.38
N THR A 27 -6.65 24.68 21.23
CA THR A 27 -7.92 25.43 21.15
C THR A 27 -9.05 24.71 21.88
N PHE A 28 -9.20 23.40 21.67
CA PHE A 28 -10.21 22.57 22.32
C PHE A 28 -10.07 22.62 23.85
N ARG A 29 -8.87 22.36 24.39
CA ARG A 29 -8.59 22.41 25.84
C ARG A 29 -8.94 23.77 26.43
N LYS A 30 -8.48 24.85 25.79
CA LYS A 30 -8.75 26.23 26.23
C LYS A 30 -10.24 26.54 26.29
N LEU A 31 -10.99 26.08 25.28
CA LEU A 31 -12.44 26.30 25.24
C LEU A 31 -13.19 25.48 26.29
N CYS A 32 -12.80 24.23 26.54
CA CYS A 32 -13.37 23.42 27.63
C CYS A 32 -13.13 24.07 28.99
N TYR A 33 -11.90 24.51 29.27
CA TYR A 33 -11.54 25.20 30.51
C TYR A 33 -12.35 26.48 30.70
N ASN A 34 -12.37 27.38 29.71
CA ASN A 34 -13.11 28.65 29.78
C ASN A 34 -14.64 28.47 29.77
N ALA A 35 -15.14 27.27 29.46
CA ALA A 35 -16.54 26.92 29.52
C ALA A 35 -16.92 26.18 30.81
N GLU A 36 -15.95 25.94 31.70
CA GLU A 36 -16.08 25.16 32.94
C GLU A 36 -16.60 23.73 32.69
N ILE A 37 -16.23 23.14 31.55
CA ILE A 37 -16.63 21.79 31.18
C ILE A 37 -15.60 20.80 31.73
N ASN A 38 -15.84 20.36 32.96
CA ASN A 38 -14.99 19.39 33.65
C ASN A 38 -15.46 17.94 33.48
N ASP A 39 -16.72 17.73 33.08
CA ASP A 39 -17.27 16.40 32.83
C ASP A 39 -16.68 15.77 31.57
N ILE A 40 -16.05 14.60 31.73
CA ILE A 40 -15.38 13.89 30.65
C ILE A 40 -16.36 13.43 29.55
N LYS A 41 -17.61 13.11 29.92
CA LYS A 41 -18.61 12.69 28.92
C LYS A 41 -19.01 13.87 28.03
N GLU A 42 -19.17 15.06 28.60
CA GLU A 42 -19.42 16.30 27.86
C GLU A 42 -18.22 16.65 26.95
N GLN A 43 -16.98 16.53 27.44
CA GLN A 43 -15.77 16.75 26.62
C GLN A 43 -15.68 15.79 25.42
N LYS A 44 -15.89 14.48 25.64
CA LYS A 44 -15.92 13.46 24.56
C LYS A 44 -16.95 13.82 23.49
N LYS A 45 -18.14 14.27 23.90
CA LYS A 45 -19.22 14.67 22.98
C LYS A 45 -18.83 15.87 22.13
N TYR A 46 -18.16 16.87 22.71
CA TYR A 46 -17.69 18.03 21.96
C TYR A 46 -16.58 17.66 20.97
N LEU A 47 -15.61 16.86 21.41
CA LEU A 47 -14.53 16.40 20.54
C LEU A 47 -15.07 15.58 19.37
N TYR A 48 -15.95 14.61 19.63
CA TYR A 48 -16.58 13.80 18.58
C TYR A 48 -17.33 14.66 17.54
N LYS A 49 -18.10 15.66 18.00
CA LYS A 49 -18.84 16.56 17.10
C LYS A 49 -17.95 17.45 16.23
N SER A 50 -16.70 17.65 16.64
CA SER A 50 -15.74 18.41 15.84
C SER A 50 -15.09 17.57 14.75
N LEU A 51 -15.20 16.23 14.81
CA LEU A 51 -14.62 15.35 13.81
C LEU A 51 -15.33 15.51 12.46
N PRO A 52 -14.63 15.28 11.34
CA PRO A 52 -15.23 15.32 10.03
C PRO A 52 -16.39 14.32 9.90
N ASN A 53 -17.46 14.74 9.21
CA ASN A 53 -18.75 14.02 9.16
C ASN A 53 -18.88 13.09 7.92
N ASN A 54 -17.76 12.79 7.27
CA ASN A 54 -17.70 11.90 6.11
C ASN A 54 -17.88 10.46 6.58
N HIS A 55 -18.80 9.75 5.91
CA HIS A 55 -19.25 8.39 6.23
C HIS A 55 -18.14 7.32 6.25
N PHE A 56 -16.90 7.68 5.90
CA PHE A 56 -15.76 6.76 5.76
C PHE A 56 -14.51 7.20 6.54
N ASP A 57 -14.59 8.18 7.45
CA ASP A 57 -13.42 8.62 8.20
C ASP A 57 -13.05 7.65 9.33
N TYR A 58 -11.93 6.94 9.11
CA TYR A 58 -11.24 6.09 10.08
C TYR A 58 -11.23 6.66 11.50
N ILE A 59 -10.94 7.97 11.62
CA ILE A 59 -10.87 8.68 12.91
C ILE A 59 -12.18 8.55 13.69
N SER A 60 -13.32 8.79 13.04
CA SER A 60 -14.64 8.74 13.70
C SER A 60 -14.99 7.32 14.17
N ASN A 61 -14.62 6.31 13.39
CA ASN A 61 -14.84 4.90 13.74
C ASN A 61 -13.96 4.45 14.92
N GLU A 62 -12.67 4.77 14.89
CA GLU A 62 -11.74 4.44 15.97
C GLU A 62 -12.05 5.20 17.26
N PHE A 63 -12.53 6.45 17.15
CA PHE A 63 -12.87 7.28 18.29
C PHE A 63 -13.87 6.59 19.22
N TYR A 64 -14.94 5.99 18.69
CA TYR A 64 -15.94 5.35 19.54
C TYR A 64 -15.35 4.20 20.36
N ASN A 65 -14.45 3.41 19.75
CA ASN A 65 -13.88 2.24 20.40
C ASN A 65 -12.81 2.63 21.44
N LYS A 66 -11.87 3.50 21.07
CA LYS A 66 -10.76 3.89 21.95
C LYS A 66 -11.19 4.79 23.10
N MET A 67 -12.26 5.57 22.92
CA MET A 67 -12.73 6.51 23.95
C MET A 67 -13.62 5.88 25.03
N LYS A 68 -13.91 4.57 25.00
CA LYS A 68 -14.82 3.92 25.99
C LYS A 68 -14.33 4.09 27.43
N ASN A 69 -13.06 3.82 27.69
CA ASN A 69 -12.49 3.74 29.05
C ASN A 69 -11.71 5.00 29.48
N VAL A 70 -11.74 6.06 28.66
CA VAL A 70 -11.06 7.33 28.96
C VAL A 70 -11.77 8.06 30.10
N ASN A 71 -11.03 8.44 31.15
CA ASN A 71 -11.58 9.04 32.36
C ASN A 71 -11.09 10.47 32.62
N SER A 72 -10.09 10.96 31.87
CA SER A 72 -9.58 12.32 31.99
C SER A 72 -9.39 13.00 30.64
N ILE A 73 -9.30 14.34 30.64
CA ILE A 73 -9.00 15.11 29.42
C ILE A 73 -7.61 14.79 28.86
N ASN A 74 -6.64 14.45 29.72
CA ASN A 74 -5.29 14.11 29.28
C ASN A 74 -5.27 12.78 28.54
N GLU A 75 -5.99 11.77 29.06
CA GLU A 75 -6.20 10.50 28.36
C GLU A 75 -6.99 10.69 27.07
N LEU A 76 -8.03 11.54 27.07
CA LEU A 76 -8.82 11.85 25.88
C LEU A 76 -7.95 12.41 24.74
N ILE A 77 -7.08 13.37 25.07
CA ILE A 77 -6.18 13.96 24.08
C ILE A 77 -5.14 12.94 23.62
N LYS A 78 -4.55 12.16 24.54
CA LYS A 78 -3.58 11.14 24.17
C LYS A 78 -4.16 10.10 23.21
N GLU A 79 -5.36 9.59 23.49
CA GLU A 79 -6.03 8.64 22.60
C GLU A 79 -6.41 9.28 21.26
N PHE A 80 -6.79 10.56 21.25
CA PHE A 80 -7.06 11.28 20.01
C PHE A 80 -5.78 11.45 19.16
N GLU A 81 -4.67 11.84 19.77
CA GLU A 81 -3.36 11.91 19.11
C GLU A 81 -2.93 10.55 18.56
N ASN A 82 -3.15 9.45 19.30
CA ASN A 82 -2.89 8.10 18.81
C ASN A 82 -3.73 7.76 17.56
N ILE A 83 -5.01 8.12 17.54
CA ILE A 83 -5.88 7.92 16.38
C ILE A 83 -5.36 8.72 15.18
N VAL A 84 -4.97 9.99 15.37
CA VAL A 84 -4.42 10.84 14.31
C VAL A 84 -3.12 10.27 13.77
N LEU A 85 -2.23 9.78 14.64
CA LEU A 85 -0.98 9.13 14.25
C LEU A 85 -1.20 7.82 13.47
N GLU A 86 -2.20 7.03 13.85
CA GLU A 86 -2.55 5.83 13.09
C GLU A 86 -3.15 6.18 11.73
N GLU A 87 -3.93 7.26 11.66
CA GLU A 87 -4.56 7.76 10.45
C GLU A 87 -3.54 8.31 9.44
N SER A 88 -2.47 8.96 9.91
CA SER A 88 -1.39 9.48 9.08
C SER A 88 -0.54 8.39 8.42
N LYS A 89 -0.67 7.14 8.89
CA LYS A 89 0.02 5.98 8.30
C LYS A 89 -0.83 5.25 7.28
N LEU A 90 -2.12 5.57 7.14
CA LEU A 90 -2.99 4.86 6.22
C LEU A 90 -2.61 5.12 4.77
N ILE A 91 -2.51 4.05 3.98
CA ILE A 91 -2.28 4.15 2.54
C ILE A 91 -3.63 4.29 1.84
N ARG A 92 -3.82 5.44 1.18
CA ARG A 92 -5.05 5.78 0.45
C ARG A 92 -4.90 5.55 -1.04
N ASN A 93 -6.04 5.45 -1.72
CA ASN A 93 -6.05 5.36 -3.16
C ASN A 93 -5.26 6.53 -3.77
N GLU A 94 -4.53 6.23 -4.83
CA GLU A 94 -3.63 7.10 -5.56
C GLU A 94 -2.38 7.59 -4.80
N SER A 95 -2.15 7.16 -3.55
CA SER A 95 -0.95 7.54 -2.80
C SER A 95 0.32 7.11 -3.51
N ILE A 96 1.41 7.82 -3.27
CA ILE A 96 2.74 7.42 -3.73
C ILE A 96 3.40 6.57 -2.66
N VAL A 97 3.73 5.34 -3.03
CA VAL A 97 4.35 4.35 -2.16
C VAL A 97 5.68 3.87 -2.74
N ALA A 98 6.52 3.33 -1.87
CA ALA A 98 7.70 2.56 -2.24
C ALA A 98 7.57 1.15 -1.65
N LEU A 99 8.07 0.14 -2.36
CA LEU A 99 8.05 -1.26 -1.91
C LEU A 99 9.46 -1.72 -1.64
N LYS A 100 9.81 -1.87 -0.36
CA LYS A 100 11.12 -2.31 0.09
C LYS A 100 11.15 -3.82 0.29
N HIS A 101 12.01 -4.51 -0.44
CA HIS A 101 12.23 -5.93 -0.25
C HIS A 101 12.88 -6.16 1.12
N THR A 102 12.21 -6.88 2.01
CA THR A 102 12.60 -6.99 3.43
C THR A 102 13.97 -7.63 3.62
N SER A 103 14.31 -8.69 2.87
CA SER A 103 15.56 -9.43 3.06
C SER A 103 16.79 -8.68 2.54
N THR A 104 16.66 -7.90 1.47
CA THR A 104 17.78 -7.14 0.88
C THR A 104 17.78 -5.66 1.22
N GLY A 105 16.69 -5.13 1.75
CA GLY A 105 16.50 -3.69 2.00
C GLY A 105 16.36 -2.83 0.74
N LYS A 106 16.31 -3.42 -0.46
CA LYS A 106 16.26 -2.72 -1.74
C LYS A 106 14.85 -2.46 -2.21
N TYR A 107 14.64 -1.38 -2.95
CA TYR A 107 13.31 -0.99 -3.41
C TYR A 107 12.94 -1.53 -4.80
N LEU A 108 11.69 -1.97 -4.96
CA LEU A 108 11.11 -2.33 -6.25
C LEU A 108 11.18 -1.13 -7.20
N SER A 109 11.90 -1.28 -8.29
CA SER A 109 12.28 -0.18 -9.16
C SER A 109 12.08 -0.51 -10.63
N SER A 110 11.92 0.54 -11.44
CA SER A 110 11.88 0.44 -12.88
C SER A 110 12.43 1.72 -13.52
N ILE A 111 13.09 1.61 -14.68
CA ILE A 111 13.62 2.78 -15.39
C ILE A 111 12.84 2.94 -16.70
N SER A 112 12.36 4.15 -16.96
CA SER A 112 11.63 4.46 -18.19
C SER A 112 12.50 4.15 -19.42
N ASN A 113 11.92 3.47 -20.41
CA ASN A 113 12.58 3.02 -21.64
C ASN A 113 13.74 2.01 -21.48
N LEU A 114 14.07 1.58 -20.26
CA LEU A 114 14.99 0.45 -20.06
C LEU A 114 14.20 -0.85 -20.13
N CYS A 115 14.47 -1.68 -21.14
CA CYS A 115 13.72 -2.90 -21.40
C CYS A 115 14.59 -4.16 -21.22
N TYR A 116 13.94 -5.29 -20.96
CA TYR A 116 14.59 -6.59 -21.06
C TYR A 116 15.11 -6.82 -22.50
N THR A 117 16.32 -7.36 -22.64
CA THR A 117 16.90 -7.75 -23.94
C THR A 117 16.42 -9.13 -24.40
N THR A 118 15.99 -9.96 -23.45
CA THR A 118 15.37 -11.27 -23.65
C THR A 118 13.92 -11.25 -23.16
N GLY A 119 13.18 -12.34 -23.34
CA GLY A 119 11.83 -12.44 -22.77
C GLY A 119 10.85 -11.51 -23.49
N SER A 120 10.10 -10.69 -22.75
CA SER A 120 9.00 -9.91 -23.33
C SER A 120 9.43 -8.65 -24.10
N GLY A 121 10.68 -8.20 -23.92
CA GLY A 121 11.15 -6.92 -24.44
C GLY A 121 10.49 -5.69 -23.80
N LYS A 122 9.75 -5.87 -22.69
CA LYS A 122 9.06 -4.79 -21.99
C LYS A 122 9.95 -4.10 -20.97
N GLN A 123 9.45 -2.98 -20.45
CA GLN A 123 10.16 -2.17 -19.47
C GLN A 123 10.49 -3.02 -18.24
N LEU A 124 11.77 -2.94 -17.85
CA LEU A 124 12.44 -3.72 -16.84
C LEU A 124 11.91 -3.43 -15.44
N VAL A 125 11.77 -4.46 -14.60
CA VAL A 125 11.52 -4.32 -13.16
C VAL A 125 12.62 -5.05 -12.40
N PHE A 126 13.16 -4.42 -11.37
CA PHE A 126 14.30 -4.94 -10.60
C PHE A 126 14.27 -4.42 -9.16
N ALA A 127 15.10 -5.00 -8.28
CA ALA A 127 15.32 -4.45 -6.95
C ALA A 127 16.54 -3.50 -6.99
N GLY A 128 16.28 -2.22 -6.76
CA GLY A 128 17.22 -1.11 -6.95
C GLY A 128 18.05 -0.77 -5.72
N GLY A 129 18.12 0.53 -5.39
CA GLY A 129 18.87 1.05 -4.25
C GLY A 129 18.26 0.69 -2.89
N VAL A 130 19.00 0.96 -1.82
CA VAL A 130 18.57 0.78 -0.41
C VAL A 130 17.87 2.01 0.16
N GLU A 131 17.78 3.08 -0.62
CA GLU A 131 17.00 4.28 -0.37
C GLU A 131 16.00 4.46 -1.51
N PRO A 132 14.79 4.98 -1.24
CA PRO A 132 13.81 5.21 -2.29
C PRO A 132 14.26 6.39 -3.17
N ASP A 133 14.31 6.13 -4.48
CA ASP A 133 14.56 7.13 -5.51
C ASP A 133 13.35 7.25 -6.46
N PRO A 134 13.32 8.22 -7.39
CA PRO A 134 12.18 8.41 -8.29
C PRO A 134 11.81 7.22 -9.20
N ASN A 135 12.72 6.27 -9.45
CA ASN A 135 12.48 5.02 -10.20
C ASN A 135 11.84 3.93 -9.32
N SER A 136 11.83 4.12 -8.00
CA SER A 136 11.25 3.20 -7.03
C SER A 136 9.87 3.61 -6.53
N LEU A 137 9.31 4.70 -7.09
CA LEU A 137 8.03 5.26 -6.67
C LEU A 137 6.88 4.73 -7.52
N TRP A 138 5.82 4.31 -6.83
CA TRP A 138 4.62 3.72 -7.42
C TRP A 138 3.39 4.46 -6.92
N LYS A 139 2.51 4.87 -7.82
CA LYS A 139 1.14 5.26 -7.46
C LYS A 139 0.32 3.99 -7.26
N ILE A 140 -0.18 3.79 -6.04
CA ILE A 140 -1.08 2.68 -5.73
C ILE A 140 -2.52 3.05 -6.07
N GLN A 141 -3.24 2.19 -6.80
CA GLN A 141 -4.62 2.46 -7.26
C GLN A 141 -5.57 1.34 -6.87
N PHE A 142 -6.76 1.68 -6.37
CA PHE A 142 -7.85 0.77 -6.00
C PHE A 142 -9.20 1.52 -5.90
N ASP A 143 -10.31 0.80 -5.75
CA ASP A 143 -11.67 1.36 -5.93
C ASP A 143 -12.23 2.11 -4.69
N THR A 144 -11.66 1.88 -3.51
CA THR A 144 -12.09 2.47 -2.22
C THR A 144 -11.14 3.58 -1.75
N GLU A 145 -11.51 4.39 -0.74
CA GLU A 145 -10.56 5.38 -0.17
C GLU A 145 -9.37 4.69 0.51
N LEU A 146 -9.66 3.62 1.27
CA LEU A 146 -8.68 2.83 2.03
C LEU A 146 -8.67 1.39 1.54
N ALA A 147 -7.48 0.80 1.42
CA ALA A 147 -7.34 -0.60 1.05
C ALA A 147 -7.52 -1.49 2.29
N ILE A 148 -8.38 -2.50 2.16
CA ILE A 148 -8.67 -3.52 3.18
C ILE A 148 -7.96 -4.81 2.77
N TYR A 149 -7.25 -5.44 3.71
CA TYR A 149 -6.59 -6.72 3.48
C TYR A 149 -7.55 -7.80 2.98
N ALA A 150 -7.06 -8.66 2.07
CA ALA A 150 -7.77 -9.77 1.42
C ALA A 150 -8.94 -9.41 0.48
N ASP A 151 -9.59 -8.25 0.68
CA ASP A 151 -10.78 -7.82 -0.08
C ASP A 151 -10.47 -6.78 -1.17
N THR A 152 -9.29 -6.14 -1.12
CA THR A 152 -8.92 -5.09 -2.07
C THR A 152 -7.94 -5.59 -3.11
N PHE A 153 -8.24 -5.29 -4.38
CA PHE A 153 -7.30 -5.42 -5.48
C PHE A 153 -6.61 -4.08 -5.72
N ILE A 154 -5.31 -4.12 -5.95
CA ILE A 154 -4.50 -2.93 -6.21
C ILE A 154 -3.84 -2.98 -7.59
N ARG A 155 -3.53 -1.81 -8.13
CA ARG A 155 -2.63 -1.65 -9.27
C ARG A 155 -1.49 -0.73 -8.85
N LEU A 156 -0.29 -1.01 -9.33
CA LEU A 156 0.90 -0.21 -9.04
C LEU A 156 1.37 0.45 -10.33
N GLN A 157 1.21 1.77 -10.42
CA GLN A 157 1.62 2.56 -11.57
C GLN A 157 2.97 3.20 -11.32
N HIS A 158 3.96 2.88 -12.15
CA HIS A 158 5.29 3.48 -12.04
C HIS A 158 5.24 4.97 -12.37
N ILE A 159 5.78 5.82 -11.49
CA ILE A 159 5.64 7.28 -11.60
C ILE A 159 6.31 7.86 -12.84
N LYS A 160 7.50 7.36 -13.21
CA LYS A 160 8.26 7.94 -14.32
C LYS A 160 7.77 7.54 -15.70
N SER A 161 7.15 6.37 -15.85
CA SER A 161 6.71 5.86 -17.15
C SER A 161 5.19 5.73 -17.30
N ASN A 162 4.42 5.94 -16.23
CA ASN A 162 2.98 5.71 -16.17
C ASN A 162 2.54 4.27 -16.49
N ASN A 163 3.49 3.35 -16.64
CA ASN A 163 3.24 1.95 -16.90
C ASN A 163 2.89 1.21 -15.61
N PHE A 164 2.00 0.24 -15.70
CA PHE A 164 1.61 -0.58 -14.57
C PHE A 164 2.52 -1.78 -14.40
N LEU A 165 2.85 -2.09 -13.14
CA LEU A 165 3.48 -3.34 -12.75
C LEU A 165 2.56 -4.51 -13.13
N GLY A 166 3.12 -5.50 -13.80
CA GLY A 166 2.34 -6.65 -14.23
C GLY A 166 3.17 -7.80 -14.75
N ILE A 167 2.47 -8.79 -15.27
CA ILE A 167 3.02 -9.94 -15.99
C ILE A 167 2.42 -9.99 -17.38
N ARG A 168 3.05 -10.75 -18.27
CA ARG A 168 2.62 -10.86 -19.66
C ARG A 168 2.56 -12.29 -20.15
N TYR A 169 1.44 -12.59 -20.78
CA TYR A 169 1.22 -13.82 -21.51
C TYR A 169 2.08 -13.86 -22.78
N GLN A 170 2.78 -14.97 -23.02
CA GLN A 170 3.67 -15.12 -24.17
C GLN A 170 2.95 -15.75 -25.36
N GLY A 171 2.11 -16.75 -25.11
CA GLY A 171 1.48 -17.54 -26.17
C GLY A 171 1.41 -19.03 -25.88
N TYR A 172 0.87 -19.76 -26.85
CA TYR A 172 0.89 -21.21 -26.90
C TYR A 172 2.26 -21.69 -27.38
N GLN A 173 2.92 -22.57 -26.64
CA GLN A 173 4.21 -23.16 -26.99
C GLN A 173 4.20 -24.67 -26.82
N TYR A 174 4.95 -25.39 -27.65
CA TYR A 174 5.08 -26.83 -27.51
C TYR A 174 6.06 -27.19 -26.38
N ASP A 175 5.59 -27.94 -25.38
CA ASP A 175 6.43 -28.47 -24.31
C ASP A 175 6.87 -29.89 -24.67
N ASN A 176 8.14 -30.03 -25.05
CA ASN A 176 8.75 -31.31 -25.42
C ASN A 176 8.75 -32.32 -24.25
N THR A 177 8.79 -31.85 -23.00
CA THR A 177 8.81 -32.73 -21.82
C THR A 177 7.43 -33.34 -21.56
N LYS A 178 6.38 -32.59 -21.86
CA LYS A 178 4.98 -33.04 -21.71
C LYS A 178 4.39 -33.63 -22.99
N GLY A 179 5.09 -33.52 -24.12
CA GLY A 179 4.62 -33.97 -25.43
C GLY A 179 3.36 -33.25 -25.93
N ARG A 180 3.08 -32.04 -25.43
CA ARG A 180 1.88 -31.26 -25.76
C ARG A 180 2.18 -29.77 -25.72
N GLY A 181 1.39 -28.96 -26.42
CA GLY A 181 1.51 -27.52 -26.27
C GLY A 181 0.76 -26.98 -25.05
N ILE A 182 1.35 -25.95 -24.46
CA ILE A 182 0.97 -25.32 -23.21
C ILE A 182 0.91 -23.81 -23.38
N TYR A 183 0.08 -23.18 -22.57
CA TYR A 183 0.01 -21.72 -22.46
C TYR A 183 1.07 -21.24 -21.47
N CYS A 184 1.91 -20.29 -21.90
CA CYS A 184 3.06 -19.85 -21.12
C CYS A 184 3.13 -18.32 -20.98
N TYR A 185 3.86 -17.91 -19.95
CA TYR A 185 4.19 -16.52 -19.64
C TYR A 185 5.67 -16.30 -19.91
N TYR A 186 6.04 -15.05 -20.19
CA TYR A 186 7.44 -14.69 -20.36
C TYR A 186 8.24 -15.04 -19.10
N LYS A 187 9.46 -15.49 -19.33
CA LYS A 187 10.35 -16.00 -18.29
C LYS A 187 11.48 -15.02 -18.02
N SER A 188 11.78 -14.84 -16.75
CA SER A 188 12.83 -13.93 -16.31
C SER A 188 14.21 -14.37 -16.80
N PRO A 189 15.19 -13.45 -16.90
CA PRO A 189 16.49 -13.75 -17.50
C PRO A 189 17.27 -14.86 -16.78
N SER A 190 17.29 -14.86 -15.44
CA SER A 190 18.17 -15.74 -14.68
C SER A 190 17.45 -16.99 -14.19
N THR A 191 16.43 -16.85 -13.35
CA THR A 191 15.77 -17.99 -12.69
C THR A 191 14.71 -18.70 -13.52
N LYS A 192 14.27 -18.09 -14.64
CA LYS A 192 13.19 -18.60 -15.49
C LYS A 192 11.83 -18.71 -14.78
N HIS A 193 11.67 -18.00 -13.67
CA HIS A 193 10.37 -17.70 -13.09
C HIS A 193 9.59 -16.72 -13.99
N THR A 194 8.36 -16.37 -13.63
CA THR A 194 7.57 -15.42 -14.43
C THR A 194 8.24 -14.05 -14.42
N GLU A 195 8.44 -13.49 -15.60
CA GLU A 195 8.99 -12.15 -15.78
C GLU A 195 8.01 -11.09 -15.29
N VAL A 196 8.48 -10.23 -14.39
CA VAL A 196 7.75 -9.05 -13.92
C VAL A 196 8.19 -7.85 -14.73
N ILE A 197 7.21 -7.09 -15.22
CA ILE A 197 7.43 -6.01 -16.19
C ILE A 197 6.58 -4.78 -15.85
N CYS A 198 6.97 -3.65 -16.44
CA CYS A 198 6.09 -2.50 -16.60
C CYS A 198 5.41 -2.54 -17.98
N GLY A 199 4.08 -2.39 -18.00
CA GLY A 199 3.28 -2.45 -19.23
C GLY A 199 2.81 -3.87 -19.58
N GLY A 200 2.53 -4.68 -18.56
CA GLY A 200 1.89 -5.99 -18.70
C GLY A 200 0.40 -5.92 -19.00
N GLU A 201 -0.14 -7.05 -19.44
CA GLU A 201 -1.57 -7.23 -19.71
C GLU A 201 -2.34 -7.48 -18.40
N GLU A 202 -1.69 -8.20 -17.48
CA GLU A 202 -2.22 -8.51 -16.16
C GLU A 202 -1.55 -7.60 -15.14
N THR A 203 -2.32 -6.69 -14.54
CA THR A 203 -1.79 -5.61 -13.68
C THR A 203 -2.53 -5.49 -12.34
N THR A 204 -3.42 -6.45 -12.06
CA THR A 204 -4.24 -6.46 -10.86
C THR A 204 -3.62 -7.38 -9.83
N TRP A 205 -3.22 -6.81 -8.70
CA TRP A 205 -2.53 -7.49 -7.62
C TRP A 205 -3.43 -7.60 -6.39
N LYS A 206 -3.23 -8.64 -5.59
CA LYS A 206 -3.72 -8.76 -4.22
C LYS A 206 -2.55 -8.65 -3.26
N PHE A 207 -2.83 -8.20 -2.05
CA PHE A 207 -1.85 -8.17 -0.97
C PHE A 207 -2.41 -8.88 0.26
N ASN A 208 -1.53 -9.61 0.95
CA ASN A 208 -1.86 -10.32 2.18
C ASN A 208 -0.96 -9.81 3.30
N TYR A 209 -1.50 -9.77 4.52
CA TYR A 209 -0.72 -9.44 5.71
C TYR A 209 0.10 -10.66 6.13
N ASN A 210 1.42 -10.52 6.15
CA ASN A 210 2.34 -11.64 6.38
C ASN A 210 2.06 -12.39 7.71
N LYS A 211 1.57 -11.69 8.75
CA LYS A 211 1.45 -12.28 10.09
C LYS A 211 0.17 -13.07 10.35
N LEU A 212 -0.90 -12.92 9.56
CA LEU A 212 -2.20 -13.56 9.84
C LEU A 212 -3.06 -13.72 8.57
N GLU A 213 -3.35 -14.96 8.18
CA GLU A 213 -4.51 -15.25 7.33
C GLU A 213 -5.76 -14.76 8.10
N ASN A 214 -6.50 -13.80 7.54
CA ASN A 214 -7.71 -13.14 8.10
C ASN A 214 -7.53 -11.83 8.91
N TYR A 215 -6.39 -11.14 8.84
CA TYR A 215 -6.35 -9.75 9.32
C TYR A 215 -7.29 -8.87 8.48
N ARG A 216 -8.24 -8.18 9.13
CA ARG A 216 -9.24 -7.28 8.50
C ARG A 216 -8.99 -5.80 8.82
N GLY A 217 -7.73 -5.39 8.84
CA GLY A 217 -7.38 -3.97 8.99
C GLY A 217 -7.23 -3.25 7.65
N TYR A 218 -6.87 -1.97 7.75
CA TYR A 218 -6.47 -1.15 6.62
C TYR A 218 -4.97 -1.27 6.37
N LEU A 219 -4.56 -1.14 5.11
CA LEU A 219 -3.17 -1.07 4.71
C LEU A 219 -2.51 0.22 5.25
N LYS A 220 -1.38 0.06 5.95
CA LYS A 220 -0.61 1.15 6.54
C LYS A 220 0.82 1.15 6.01
N SER A 221 1.47 2.32 6.10
CA SER A 221 2.92 2.43 5.95
C SER A 221 3.61 1.53 6.96
N ASP A 222 4.72 0.96 6.54
CA ASP A 222 5.59 0.05 7.29
C ASP A 222 4.99 -1.35 7.49
N ASP A 223 3.84 -1.64 6.86
CA ASP A 223 3.30 -3.00 6.86
C ASP A 223 4.15 -3.92 5.98
N ILE A 224 4.40 -5.14 6.48
CA ILE A 224 5.05 -6.21 5.73
C ILE A 224 3.98 -7.06 5.06
N ILE A 225 4.00 -7.06 3.73
CA ILE A 225 3.00 -7.70 2.88
C ILE A 225 3.63 -8.69 1.91
N ASN A 226 2.85 -9.69 1.51
CA ASN A 226 3.11 -10.46 0.30
C ASN A 226 2.17 -9.96 -0.78
N ILE A 227 2.70 -9.75 -1.99
CA ILE A 227 1.93 -9.26 -3.13
C ILE A 227 1.81 -10.40 -4.14
N ASN A 228 0.61 -10.67 -4.62
CA ASN A 228 0.35 -11.75 -5.57
C ASN A 228 -0.53 -11.32 -6.73
N ILE A 229 -0.39 -12.02 -7.84
CA ILE A 229 -1.13 -11.84 -9.07
C ILE A 229 -1.68 -13.19 -9.52
N LYS A 230 -2.92 -13.20 -10.02
CA LYS A 230 -3.50 -14.42 -10.60
C LYS A 230 -3.29 -14.38 -12.10
N ARG A 231 -2.59 -15.39 -12.62
CA ARG A 231 -2.47 -15.60 -14.07
C ARG A 231 -3.85 -15.70 -14.71
N MET A 232 -4.04 -15.06 -15.85
CA MET A 232 -5.26 -15.22 -16.64
C MET A 232 -5.44 -16.67 -17.09
N TYR A 233 -4.39 -17.27 -17.66
CA TYR A 233 -4.46 -18.61 -18.25
C TYR A 233 -3.71 -19.67 -17.44
N ASP A 234 -4.32 -20.84 -17.28
CA ASP A 234 -3.62 -22.06 -16.85
C ASP A 234 -2.81 -22.65 -18.03
N GLU A 235 -2.01 -23.68 -17.76
CA GLU A 235 -1.20 -24.33 -18.81
C GLU A 235 -2.02 -24.94 -19.95
N ASN A 236 -3.31 -25.21 -19.75
CA ASN A 236 -4.23 -25.75 -20.75
C ASN A 236 -4.99 -24.64 -21.51
N GLY A 237 -4.74 -23.37 -21.20
CA GLY A 237 -5.42 -22.22 -21.82
C GLY A 237 -6.79 -21.90 -21.24
N ARG A 238 -7.14 -22.48 -20.08
CA ARG A 238 -8.38 -22.14 -19.38
C ARG A 238 -8.16 -20.83 -18.63
N LYS A 239 -9.18 -19.99 -18.53
CA LYS A 239 -9.15 -18.72 -17.77
C LYS A 239 -9.17 -18.93 -16.25
N ASN A 240 -8.25 -19.74 -15.74
CA ASN A 240 -8.11 -20.08 -14.33
C ASN A 240 -6.64 -20.34 -13.99
N GLY A 241 -5.77 -19.40 -14.36
CA GLY A 241 -4.35 -19.50 -14.04
C GLY A 241 -4.09 -19.50 -12.54
N GLN A 242 -2.89 -19.97 -12.19
CA GLN A 242 -2.42 -20.04 -10.82
C GLN A 242 -2.11 -18.65 -10.24
N VAL A 243 -2.13 -18.55 -8.92
CA VAL A 243 -1.66 -17.38 -8.18
C VAL A 243 -0.14 -17.45 -8.06
N GLU A 244 0.52 -16.32 -8.29
CA GLU A 244 1.96 -16.18 -8.16
C GLU A 244 2.32 -14.95 -7.32
N PHE A 245 3.39 -15.07 -6.54
CA PHE A 245 3.83 -14.07 -5.58
C PHE A 245 5.05 -13.33 -6.09
N LEU A 246 5.12 -12.04 -5.80
CA LEU A 246 6.25 -11.17 -6.12
C LEU A 246 7.42 -11.48 -5.20
N ARG A 247 8.57 -11.82 -5.79
CA ARG A 247 9.80 -12.21 -5.11
C ARG A 247 10.97 -11.39 -5.61
N SER A 248 11.92 -11.13 -4.72
CA SER A 248 13.28 -10.79 -5.10
C SER A 248 14.29 -11.63 -4.30
N HIS A 249 15.53 -11.66 -4.73
CA HIS A 249 16.61 -12.47 -4.15
C HIS A 249 17.95 -11.90 -4.59
N ASP A 250 19.04 -12.51 -4.14
CA ASP A 250 20.42 -12.12 -4.49
C ASP A 250 20.82 -12.45 -5.94
N VAL A 251 20.03 -13.22 -6.69
CA VAL A 251 20.29 -13.48 -8.12
C VAL A 251 20.18 -12.20 -8.94
N GLN A 252 21.15 -12.02 -9.83
CA GLN A 252 21.27 -10.85 -10.70
C GLN A 252 21.29 -11.26 -12.18
N PHE A 253 21.10 -10.27 -13.05
CA PHE A 253 21.27 -10.38 -14.49
C PHE A 253 21.79 -9.05 -15.06
N THR A 254 22.32 -9.08 -16.27
CA THR A 254 22.93 -7.92 -16.92
C THR A 254 22.08 -7.40 -18.08
N ILE A 255 21.97 -6.08 -18.19
CA ILE A 255 21.48 -5.39 -19.39
C ILE A 255 22.57 -4.43 -19.83
N GLY A 256 23.20 -4.72 -20.98
CA GLY A 256 24.43 -4.02 -21.37
C GLY A 256 25.55 -4.30 -20.35
N ASN A 257 26.12 -3.23 -19.78
CA ASN A 257 27.17 -3.32 -18.76
C ASN A 257 26.65 -3.22 -17.32
N ASP A 258 25.35 -2.99 -17.16
CA ASP A 258 24.73 -2.75 -15.85
C ASP A 258 24.17 -4.05 -15.26
N LEU A 259 24.29 -4.19 -13.94
CA LEU A 259 23.86 -5.36 -13.17
C LEU A 259 22.61 -5.04 -12.36
N PHE A 260 21.58 -5.87 -12.52
CA PHE A 260 20.28 -5.67 -11.88
C PHE A 260 19.93 -6.88 -11.01
N GLN A 261 19.38 -6.62 -9.83
CA GLN A 261 18.82 -7.67 -8.98
C GLN A 261 17.45 -8.08 -9.48
N GLU A 262 17.26 -9.38 -9.68
CA GLU A 262 16.07 -9.93 -10.30
C GLU A 262 14.83 -9.80 -9.40
N VAL A 263 13.70 -9.50 -10.03
CA VAL A 263 12.37 -9.51 -9.43
C VAL A 263 11.47 -10.38 -10.30
N VAL A 264 10.77 -11.33 -9.70
CA VAL A 264 10.01 -12.36 -10.40
C VAL A 264 8.67 -12.66 -9.73
N CYS A 265 7.81 -13.35 -10.48
CA CYS A 265 6.64 -14.02 -9.92
C CYS A 265 6.82 -15.55 -9.91
N HIS A 266 6.48 -16.19 -8.79
CA HIS A 266 6.58 -17.64 -8.61
C HIS A 266 5.37 -18.20 -7.85
N ASN A 267 5.10 -19.50 -7.96
CA ASN A 267 4.01 -20.21 -7.28
C ASN A 267 4.51 -21.22 -6.21
N GLU A 268 5.76 -21.06 -5.79
CA GLU A 268 6.43 -21.94 -4.83
C GLU A 268 6.09 -21.57 -3.38
N ARG A 269 6.62 -22.34 -2.42
CA ARG A 269 6.48 -22.03 -0.99
C ARG A 269 7.03 -20.65 -0.67
N LEU A 270 6.27 -19.89 0.12
CA LEU A 270 6.65 -18.56 0.58
C LEU A 270 7.75 -18.61 1.65
N GLY A 271 8.63 -17.62 1.62
CA GLY A 271 9.66 -17.35 2.64
C GLY A 271 10.00 -15.86 2.68
N GLY A 272 11.07 -15.50 3.41
CA GLY A 272 11.44 -14.10 3.64
C GLY A 272 11.77 -13.28 2.38
N ASN A 273 12.05 -13.94 1.26
CA ASN A 273 12.29 -13.30 -0.05
C ASN A 273 11.00 -12.87 -0.78
N ASP A 274 9.84 -13.14 -0.19
CA ASP A 274 8.52 -12.82 -0.75
C ASP A 274 7.85 -11.67 0.00
N GLU A 275 8.55 -11.12 1.01
CA GLU A 275 8.07 -10.11 1.92
C GLU A 275 8.53 -8.71 1.49
N TRP A 276 7.57 -7.79 1.38
CA TRP A 276 7.79 -6.40 1.00
C TRP A 276 7.22 -5.47 2.07
N CYS A 277 8.03 -4.52 2.53
CA CYS A 277 7.60 -3.42 3.37
C CYS A 277 7.07 -2.29 2.48
N ILE A 278 5.81 -1.93 2.64
CA ILE A 278 5.20 -0.82 1.88
C ILE A 278 5.35 0.48 2.67
N GLU A 279 5.99 1.47 2.06
CA GLU A 279 6.28 2.75 2.70
C GLU A 279 5.49 3.87 2.00
N LEU A 280 4.76 4.66 2.77
CA LEU A 280 4.07 5.84 2.27
C LEU A 280 5.08 6.98 2.05
N ILE A 281 5.23 7.43 0.81
CA ILE A 281 6.16 8.50 0.43
C ILE A 281 5.44 9.84 0.33
N HIS A 282 4.28 9.85 -0.32
CA HIS A 282 3.46 11.06 -0.47
C HIS A 282 1.98 10.68 -0.52
N GLU A 283 1.16 11.39 0.25
CA GLU A 283 -0.30 11.28 0.12
C GLU A 283 -0.79 12.03 -1.12
N VAL A 284 -1.97 11.67 -1.64
CA VAL A 284 -2.63 12.51 -2.64
C VAL A 284 -3.23 13.74 -1.98
N ASN A 285 -2.87 14.91 -2.50
CA ASN A 285 -3.60 16.14 -2.22
C ASN A 285 -4.98 16.03 -2.88
N ILE A 286 -5.98 15.57 -2.12
CA ILE A 286 -7.38 15.67 -2.51
C ILE A 286 -7.78 17.15 -2.30
N PHE A 287 -7.83 17.92 -3.39
CA PHE A 287 -8.34 19.29 -3.41
C PHE A 287 -9.87 19.31 -3.44
#